data_AF-A0A822AUW8-F1
#
_entry.id   AF-A0A822AUW8-F1
#
_cell.length_a   1.000
_cell.length_b   1.000
_cell.length_c   1.000
_cell.angle_alpha   90.00
_cell.angle_beta   90.00
_cell.angle_gamma   90.00
#
_symmetry.space_group_name_H-M   'P 1'
#
loop_
_entity.id
_entity.type
_entity.pdbx_description
1 polymer ?
#
loop_
_entity_poly.entity_id
_entity_poly.type
_entity_poly.pdbx_seq_one_letter_code
_entity_poly.pdbx_strand_id
1 'polypeptide(L)'
;MVPRVVDGCSCINVTGCPRPATINNTQGDTLIVPGMIIDCLLVDGTLASTLECYYNQSCLSLLHGSLSINVAPLSNTANVQFSSNSTVQSLVEQLMINDLKIDIAFDLFYNYCRPLVCYYYYSNRFNVIFILTTIAGVFAILSSVLRFCAVVFAKAILRYKEKMNAKKRAIDRVERDQEQQ
;
A
#
# COMPACT_ATOMS: atom_id res chain seq x y z
N MET A 1 1.21 -5.94 -15.88
CA MET A 1 2.55 -5.52 -15.39
C MET A 1 2.80 -4.13 -15.95
N VAL A 2 2.85 -3.11 -15.10
CA VAL A 2 3.03 -1.70 -15.55
C VAL A 2 4.49 -1.52 -16.02
N PRO A 3 4.74 -0.93 -17.20
CA PRO A 3 6.09 -0.70 -17.70
C PRO A 3 6.86 0.20 -16.73
N ARG A 4 8.13 -0.15 -16.42
CA ARG A 4 8.96 0.64 -15.50
C ARG A 4 9.56 1.88 -16.15
N VAL A 5 9.73 1.87 -17.47
CA VAL A 5 10.27 2.99 -18.24
C VAL A 5 9.48 3.12 -19.54
N VAL A 6 9.07 4.33 -19.89
CA VAL A 6 8.42 4.67 -21.16
C VAL A 6 9.19 5.86 -21.76
N ASP A 7 9.86 5.65 -22.90
CA ASP A 7 10.62 6.69 -23.62
C ASP A 7 11.49 7.58 -22.71
N GLY A 8 12.32 6.96 -21.87
CA GLY A 8 13.27 7.65 -20.98
C GLY A 8 12.67 8.20 -19.67
N CYS A 9 11.35 8.08 -19.46
CA CYS A 9 10.70 8.40 -18.20
C CYS A 9 10.58 7.18 -17.28
N SER A 10 10.90 7.34 -16.00
CA SER A 10 10.74 6.28 -14.99
C SER A 10 9.34 6.31 -14.37
N CYS A 11 8.55 5.26 -14.60
CA CYS A 11 7.24 5.05 -13.99
C CYS A 11 7.29 4.55 -12.54
N ILE A 12 8.46 4.65 -11.90
CA ILE A 12 8.67 4.31 -10.48
C ILE A 12 8.37 5.53 -9.60
N ASN A 13 8.45 6.74 -10.15
CA ASN A 13 8.16 7.97 -9.41
C ASN A 13 6.67 8.25 -9.33
N VAL A 14 6.26 8.84 -8.20
CA VAL A 14 4.87 9.23 -7.91
C VAL A 14 4.38 10.37 -8.82
N THR A 15 5.30 11.11 -9.43
CA THR A 15 4.99 12.26 -10.31
C THR A 15 4.55 11.85 -11.71
N GLY A 16 4.51 10.55 -12.03
CA GLY A 16 4.15 10.06 -13.36
C GLY A 16 5.11 10.54 -14.47
N CYS A 17 4.67 10.35 -15.70
CA CYS A 17 5.24 10.91 -16.91
C CYS A 17 4.12 11.24 -17.92
N PRO A 18 3.43 12.39 -17.74
CA PRO A 18 2.36 12.80 -18.62
C PRO A 18 2.91 13.24 -19.99
N ARG A 19 2.31 12.74 -21.06
CA ARG A 19 2.69 13.06 -22.44
C ARG A 19 1.46 13.14 -23.35
N PRO A 20 1.52 13.94 -24.43
CA PRO A 20 0.45 13.94 -25.42
C PRO A 20 0.33 12.56 -26.08
N ALA A 21 -0.91 12.09 -26.25
CA ALA A 21 -1.18 10.85 -26.97
C ALA A 21 -0.89 11.04 -28.46
N THR A 22 -0.28 10.04 -29.08
CA THR A 22 -0.01 10.01 -30.52
C THR A 22 -0.65 8.80 -31.19
N ILE A 23 -1.15 8.99 -32.40
CA ILE A 23 -1.71 7.93 -33.25
C ILE A 23 -0.96 7.95 -34.57
N ASN A 24 -0.61 6.77 -35.06
CA ASN A 24 -0.03 6.63 -36.39
C ASN A 24 -1.14 6.68 -37.43
N ASN A 25 -1.05 7.61 -38.37
CA ASN A 25 -1.94 7.64 -39.52
C ASN A 25 -1.61 6.49 -40.49
N THR A 26 -2.53 6.19 -41.41
CA THR A 26 -2.36 5.26 -42.53
C THR A 26 -1.15 5.56 -43.42
N GLN A 27 -0.68 6.82 -43.48
CA GLN A 27 0.55 7.21 -44.16
C GLN A 27 1.84 6.98 -43.33
N GLY A 28 1.73 6.54 -42.07
CA GLY A 28 2.87 6.32 -41.17
C GLY A 28 3.32 7.55 -40.36
N ASP A 29 2.65 8.69 -40.52
CA ASP A 29 2.92 9.91 -39.74
C ASP A 29 2.34 9.82 -38.32
N THR A 30 3.09 10.33 -37.33
CA THR A 30 2.66 10.42 -35.93
C THR A 30 1.85 11.69 -35.71
N LEU A 31 0.54 11.54 -35.51
CA LEU A 31 -0.36 12.65 -35.21
C LEU A 31 -0.60 12.76 -33.71
N ILE A 32 -0.50 13.96 -33.15
CA ILE A 32 -0.85 14.22 -31.75
C ILE A 32 -2.36 14.37 -31.63
N VAL A 33 -2.98 13.70 -30.67
CA VAL A 33 -4.40 13.80 -30.35
C VAL A 33 -4.61 14.97 -29.39
N PRO A 34 -5.33 16.04 -29.81
CA PRO A 34 -5.61 17.17 -28.94
C PRO A 34 -6.35 16.74 -27.67
N GLY A 35 -5.88 17.21 -26.53
CA GLY A 35 -6.49 16.95 -25.23
C GLY A 35 -6.19 15.61 -24.60
N MET A 36 -5.75 14.58 -25.35
CA MET A 36 -5.42 13.28 -24.75
C MET A 36 -3.99 13.24 -24.22
N ILE A 37 -3.87 12.86 -22.95
CA ILE A 37 -2.62 12.65 -22.22
C ILE A 37 -2.51 11.18 -21.83
N ILE A 38 -1.35 10.60 -22.10
CA ILE A 38 -0.95 9.28 -21.61
C ILE A 38 0.03 9.45 -20.45
N ASP A 39 -0.08 8.56 -19.47
CA ASP A 39 0.83 8.49 -18.34
C ASP A 39 1.10 7.00 -18.01
N CYS A 40 2.05 6.76 -17.11
CA CYS A 40 2.39 5.46 -16.54
C CYS A 40 1.16 4.73 -15.97
N LEU A 41 0.25 5.47 -15.35
CA LEU A 41 -1.08 4.98 -14.98
C LEU A 41 -2.11 5.55 -15.95
N LEU A 42 -2.95 4.66 -16.50
CA LEU A 42 -4.07 5.05 -17.35
C LEU A 42 -4.98 6.06 -16.65
N VAL A 43 -5.22 5.88 -15.35
CA VAL A 43 -6.07 6.76 -14.56
C VAL A 43 -5.50 8.19 -14.53
N ASP A 44 -4.22 8.34 -14.19
CA ASP A 44 -3.56 9.66 -14.11
C ASP A 44 -3.55 10.37 -15.46
N GLY A 45 -3.25 9.63 -16.54
CA GLY A 45 -3.34 10.16 -17.91
C GLY A 45 -4.76 10.58 -18.28
N THR A 46 -5.76 9.75 -17.99
CA THR A 46 -7.16 10.07 -18.29
C THR A 46 -7.66 11.28 -17.50
N LEU A 47 -7.31 11.42 -16.23
CA LEU A 47 -7.72 12.55 -15.38
C LEU A 47 -7.07 13.86 -15.86
N ALA A 48 -5.80 13.81 -16.26
CA ALA A 48 -5.08 14.95 -16.82
C ALA A 48 -5.57 15.34 -18.22
N SER A 49 -6.16 14.41 -18.97
CA SER A 49 -6.68 14.65 -20.33
C SER A 49 -7.90 15.58 -20.34
N THR A 50 -8.18 16.16 -21.50
CA THR A 50 -9.42 16.87 -21.84
C THR A 50 -10.20 16.09 -22.92
N LEU A 51 -11.48 16.41 -23.10
CA LEU A 51 -12.37 15.77 -24.08
C LEU A 51 -12.40 16.51 -25.44
N GLU A 52 -11.43 17.38 -25.70
CA GLU A 52 -11.41 18.28 -26.87
C GLU A 52 -11.59 17.54 -28.20
N CYS A 53 -10.89 16.39 -28.38
CA CYS A 53 -10.98 15.58 -29.59
C CYS A 53 -12.40 15.10 -29.91
N TYR A 54 -13.25 14.88 -28.89
CA TYR A 54 -14.60 14.37 -29.09
C TYR A 54 -15.59 15.43 -29.60
N TYR A 55 -15.23 16.71 -29.56
CA TYR A 55 -16.00 17.81 -30.15
C TYR A 55 -15.64 18.07 -31.62
N ASN A 56 -14.61 17.40 -32.16
CA ASN A 56 -14.12 17.60 -33.52
C ASN A 56 -14.29 16.32 -34.34
N GLN A 57 -15.07 16.40 -35.43
CA GLN A 57 -15.33 15.23 -36.29
C GLN A 57 -14.06 14.61 -36.87
N SER A 58 -13.10 15.43 -37.29
CA SER A 58 -11.85 14.94 -37.89
C SER A 58 -11.02 14.19 -36.86
N CYS A 59 -10.91 14.72 -35.63
CA CYS A 59 -10.19 14.05 -34.55
C CYS A 59 -10.91 12.75 -34.11
N LEU A 60 -12.22 12.82 -33.96
CA LEU A 60 -13.04 11.66 -33.61
C LEU A 60 -12.92 10.53 -34.64
N SER A 61 -12.88 10.88 -35.93
CA SER A 61 -12.71 9.92 -37.02
C SER A 61 -11.34 9.25 -37.02
N LEU A 62 -10.30 9.91 -36.48
CA LEU A 62 -8.98 9.31 -36.30
C LEU A 62 -8.97 8.30 -35.14
N LEU A 63 -9.69 8.61 -34.05
CA LEU A 63 -9.84 7.71 -32.90
C LEU A 63 -10.65 6.46 -33.25
N HIS A 64 -11.72 6.64 -34.03
CA HIS A 64 -12.69 5.60 -34.36
C HIS A 64 -12.57 5.07 -35.80
N GLY A 65 -11.50 5.39 -36.54
CA GLY A 65 -11.38 5.08 -37.97
C GLY A 65 -11.45 3.58 -38.31
N SER A 66 -11.24 2.71 -37.32
CA SER A 66 -11.36 1.25 -37.44
C SER A 66 -12.70 0.68 -36.97
N LEU A 67 -13.57 1.50 -36.37
CA LEU A 67 -14.89 1.10 -35.91
C LEU A 67 -15.93 1.44 -36.98
N SER A 68 -16.69 0.43 -37.44
CA SER A 68 -17.77 0.57 -38.42
C SER A 68 -19.03 1.24 -37.85
N ILE A 69 -18.84 2.23 -36.98
CA ILE A 69 -19.90 2.88 -36.22
C ILE A 69 -19.88 4.36 -36.60
N ASN A 70 -21.02 4.88 -37.01
CA ASN A 70 -21.17 6.30 -37.30
C ASN A 70 -21.22 7.07 -35.98
N VAL A 71 -20.07 7.55 -35.50
CA VAL A 71 -19.96 8.35 -34.28
C VAL A 71 -20.07 9.83 -34.64
N ALA A 72 -21.04 10.51 -34.03
CA ALA A 72 -21.21 11.96 -34.16
C ALA A 72 -20.39 12.70 -33.08
N PRO A 73 -19.89 13.91 -33.36
CA PRO A 73 -19.14 14.68 -32.39
C PRO A 73 -20.07 15.24 -31.32
N LEU A 74 -19.54 15.49 -30.13
CA LEU A 74 -20.32 16.13 -29.07
C LEU A 74 -20.71 17.55 -29.48
N SER A 75 -21.92 17.96 -29.07
CA SER A 75 -22.40 19.31 -29.31
C SER A 75 -21.85 20.29 -28.27
N ASN A 76 -21.19 21.34 -28.73
CA ASN A 76 -20.75 22.46 -27.88
C ASN A 76 -21.91 23.27 -27.28
N THR A 77 -23.12 23.16 -27.82
CA THR A 77 -24.27 23.96 -27.35
C THR A 77 -25.08 23.30 -26.24
N ALA A 78 -24.95 21.99 -26.05
CA ALA A 78 -25.71 21.25 -25.05
C ALA A 78 -25.09 21.35 -23.65
N ASN A 79 -23.80 21.65 -23.55
CA ASN A 79 -23.07 21.70 -22.28
C ASN A 79 -22.80 23.16 -21.88
N VAL A 80 -23.57 23.66 -20.91
CA VAL A 80 -23.44 25.04 -20.41
C VAL A 80 -22.40 25.14 -19.29
N GLN A 81 -22.08 24.02 -18.65
CA GLN A 81 -21.33 24.00 -17.39
C GLN A 81 -19.83 23.74 -17.58
N PHE A 82 -19.44 22.97 -18.60
CA PHE A 82 -18.04 22.62 -18.87
C PHE A 82 -17.63 22.98 -20.29
N SER A 83 -16.42 23.51 -20.41
CA SER A 83 -15.78 23.80 -21.70
C SER A 83 -15.15 22.54 -22.29
N SER A 84 -14.92 22.53 -23.61
CA SER A 84 -14.15 21.46 -24.27
C SER A 84 -12.71 21.31 -23.75
N ASN A 85 -12.17 22.36 -23.12
CA ASN A 85 -10.81 22.40 -22.56
C ASN A 85 -10.76 22.05 -21.07
N SER A 86 -11.91 21.69 -20.47
CA SER A 86 -11.96 21.23 -19.09
C SER A 86 -11.31 19.85 -18.97
N THR A 87 -10.50 19.66 -17.93
CA THR A 87 -9.89 18.35 -17.65
C THR A 87 -10.94 17.36 -17.19
N VAL A 88 -10.73 16.08 -17.52
CA VAL A 88 -11.57 14.98 -17.05
C VAL A 88 -11.58 14.94 -15.52
N GLN A 89 -10.48 15.27 -14.86
CA GLN A 89 -10.45 15.43 -13.40
C GLN A 89 -11.52 16.43 -12.92
N SER A 90 -11.58 17.62 -13.50
CA SER A 90 -12.55 18.64 -13.09
C SER A 90 -14.00 18.21 -13.37
N LEU A 91 -14.21 17.49 -14.47
CA LEU A 91 -15.51 16.89 -14.80
C LEU A 91 -15.92 15.85 -13.75
N VAL A 92 -15.05 14.90 -13.42
CA VAL A 92 -15.33 13.84 -12.44
C VAL A 92 -15.56 14.41 -11.04
N GLU A 93 -14.74 15.37 -10.62
CA GLU A 93 -14.87 16.04 -9.32
C GLU A 93 -16.25 16.71 -9.18
N GLN A 94 -16.73 17.38 -10.22
CA GLN A 94 -18.03 18.06 -10.19
C GLN A 94 -19.21 17.09 -10.43
N LEU A 95 -19.00 16.00 -11.18
CA LEU A 95 -19.99 14.93 -11.36
C LEU A 95 -20.25 14.17 -10.05
N MET A 96 -19.22 13.99 -9.21
CA MET A 96 -19.35 13.28 -7.94
C MET A 96 -20.05 14.08 -6.84
N ILE A 97 -20.33 15.38 -7.04
CA ILE A 97 -20.87 16.27 -5.99
C ILE A 97 -22.35 16.61 -6.22
N ASN A 98 -22.88 16.52 -7.45
CA ASN A 98 -24.20 17.08 -7.72
C ASN A 98 -25.39 16.22 -7.26
N ASP A 99 -25.29 14.89 -7.20
CA ASP A 99 -26.37 14.03 -6.70
C ASP A 99 -25.86 12.63 -6.33
N LEU A 100 -25.12 12.47 -5.22
CA LEU A 100 -25.00 11.15 -4.61
C LEU A 100 -26.36 10.79 -3.99
N LYS A 101 -27.27 10.24 -4.79
CA LYS A 101 -28.49 9.62 -4.26
C LYS A 101 -28.05 8.45 -3.38
N ILE A 102 -28.13 8.61 -2.06
CA ILE A 102 -27.79 7.55 -1.08
C ILE A 102 -28.72 6.31 -1.25
N ASP A 103 -29.74 6.42 -2.10
CA ASP A 103 -30.65 5.34 -2.49
C ASP A 103 -30.10 4.38 -3.57
N ILE A 104 -28.82 4.51 -3.97
CA ILE A 104 -28.14 3.38 -4.62
C ILE A 104 -27.86 2.32 -3.55
N ALA A 105 -28.44 1.14 -3.74
CA ALA A 105 -28.20 -0.03 -2.89
C ALA A 105 -26.73 -0.47 -3.02
N PHE A 106 -25.86 0.17 -2.24
CA PHE A 106 -24.46 -0.23 -2.10
C PHE A 106 -24.36 -1.71 -1.72
N ASP A 107 -25.33 -2.23 -0.97
CA ASP A 107 -25.45 -3.67 -0.68
C ASP A 107 -25.51 -4.55 -1.92
N LEU A 108 -26.22 -4.13 -2.99
CA LEU A 108 -26.25 -4.88 -4.24
C LEU A 108 -24.90 -4.78 -4.96
N PHE A 109 -24.31 -3.60 -5.03
CA PHE A 109 -23.00 -3.40 -5.65
C PHE A 109 -21.91 -4.24 -4.96
N TYR A 110 -21.84 -4.19 -3.63
CA TYR A 110 -20.91 -5.00 -2.86
C TYR A 110 -21.19 -6.50 -2.97
N ASN A 111 -22.45 -6.93 -3.07
CA ASN A 111 -22.77 -8.34 -3.32
C ASN A 111 -22.32 -8.80 -4.72
N TYR A 112 -22.48 -7.99 -5.76
CA TYR A 112 -22.00 -8.30 -7.10
C TYR A 112 -20.46 -8.31 -7.19
N CYS A 113 -19.80 -7.37 -6.50
CA CYS A 113 -18.35 -7.23 -6.54
C CYS A 113 -17.61 -8.02 -5.45
N ARG A 114 -18.32 -8.84 -4.64
CA ARG A 114 -17.68 -9.63 -3.60
C ARG A 114 -16.84 -10.74 -4.23
N PRO A 115 -15.52 -10.79 -3.99
CA PRO A 115 -14.69 -11.89 -4.46
C PRO A 115 -15.16 -13.21 -3.84
N LEU A 116 -15.28 -14.26 -4.66
CA LEU A 116 -15.66 -15.62 -4.23
C LEU A 116 -14.63 -16.22 -3.27
N VAL A 117 -13.36 -15.86 -3.45
CA VAL A 117 -12.25 -16.31 -2.61
C VAL A 117 -11.29 -15.14 -2.42
N CYS A 118 -11.02 -14.78 -1.17
CA CYS A 118 -9.93 -13.88 -0.82
C CYS A 118 -8.65 -14.69 -0.66
N TYR A 119 -7.63 -14.37 -1.45
CA TYR A 119 -6.27 -14.85 -1.20
C TYR A 119 -5.41 -13.68 -0.73
N TYR A 120 -4.70 -13.90 0.36
CA TYR A 120 -3.67 -12.98 0.83
C TYR A 120 -2.31 -13.58 0.45
N TYR A 121 -1.46 -12.80 -0.21
CA TYR A 121 -0.08 -13.19 -0.46
C TYR A 121 0.81 -12.42 0.52
N TYR A 122 1.46 -13.15 1.44
CA TYR A 122 2.47 -12.57 2.30
C TYR A 122 3.76 -12.37 1.49
N SER A 123 3.94 -11.15 0.95
CA SER A 123 5.24 -10.74 0.40
C SER A 123 6.12 -10.27 1.56
N ASN A 124 6.72 -11.22 2.28
CA ASN A 124 7.71 -10.88 3.28
C ASN A 124 9.00 -10.51 2.55
N ARG A 125 9.35 -9.22 2.48
CA ARG A 125 10.67 -8.80 2.04
C ARG A 125 11.66 -9.21 3.11
N PHE A 126 12.21 -10.41 3.01
CA PHE A 126 13.26 -10.91 3.89
C PHE A 126 14.46 -9.96 3.82
N ASN A 127 14.50 -8.99 4.72
CA ASN A 127 15.66 -8.14 4.88
C ASN A 127 16.73 -8.99 5.57
N VAL A 128 17.79 -9.34 4.84
CA VAL A 128 18.89 -10.18 5.35
C VAL A 128 19.45 -9.62 6.67
N ILE A 129 19.45 -8.30 6.82
CA ILE A 129 19.87 -7.60 8.05
C ILE A 129 18.94 -7.94 9.23
N PHE A 130 17.63 -8.06 9.00
CA PHE A 130 16.66 -8.41 10.04
C PHE A 130 16.86 -9.84 10.55
N ILE A 131 17.18 -10.79 9.66
CA ILE A 131 17.46 -12.18 10.05
C ILE A 131 18.73 -12.25 10.90
N LEU A 132 19.81 -11.58 10.47
CA LEU A 132 21.09 -11.57 11.18
C LEU A 132 20.98 -10.94 12.56
N THR A 133 20.28 -9.81 12.66
CA THR A 133 20.07 -9.12 13.95
C THR A 133 19.21 -9.93 14.91
N THR A 134 18.21 -10.65 14.40
CA THR A 134 17.37 -11.53 15.24
C THR A 134 18.18 -12.69 15.82
N ILE A 135 19.01 -13.36 15.00
CA ILE A 135 19.86 -14.47 15.47
C ILE A 135 20.87 -13.98 16.52
N ALA A 136 21.56 -12.87 16.24
CA ALA A 136 22.52 -12.29 17.18
C ALA A 136 21.84 -11.88 18.50
N GLY A 137 20.63 -11.31 18.43
CA GLY A 137 19.84 -10.94 19.60
C GLY A 137 19.47 -12.13 20.48
N VAL A 138 19.00 -13.24 19.88
CA VAL A 138 18.63 -14.44 20.63
C VAL A 138 19.82 -15.05 21.36
N PHE A 139 20.97 -15.17 20.71
CA PHE A 139 22.18 -15.71 21.36
C PHE A 139 22.69 -14.81 22.49
N ALA A 140 22.68 -13.50 22.30
CA ALA A 140 23.11 -12.54 23.31
C ALA A 140 22.20 -12.60 24.56
N ILE A 141 20.89 -12.61 24.36
CA ILE A 141 19.92 -12.62 25.47
C ILE A 141 19.98 -13.97 26.20
N LEU A 142 19.98 -15.09 25.47
CA LEU A 142 20.04 -16.42 26.09
C LEU A 142 21.28 -16.57 26.97
N SER A 143 22.44 -16.17 26.45
CA SER A 143 23.72 -16.22 27.19
C SER A 143 23.72 -15.29 28.40
N SER A 144 23.20 -14.07 28.24
CA SER A 144 23.16 -13.06 29.31
C SER A 144 22.20 -13.47 30.44
N VAL A 145 20.98 -13.90 30.09
CA VAL A 145 19.96 -14.35 31.06
C VAL A 145 20.45 -15.57 31.83
N LEU A 146 21.07 -16.54 31.15
CA LEU A 146 21.57 -17.75 31.82
C LEU A 146 22.64 -17.42 32.87
N ARG A 147 23.59 -16.53 32.55
CA ARG A 147 24.61 -16.08 33.51
C ARG A 147 24.00 -15.33 34.69
N PHE A 148 23.03 -14.44 34.41
CA PHE A 148 22.33 -13.70 35.45
C PHE A 148 21.57 -14.64 36.40
N CYS A 149 20.81 -15.58 35.85
CA CYS A 149 20.12 -16.62 36.61
C CYS A 149 21.11 -17.43 37.45
N ALA A 150 22.21 -17.92 36.89
CA ALA A 150 23.19 -18.73 37.63
C ALA A 150 23.75 -18.00 38.86
N VAL A 151 24.09 -16.71 38.74
CA VAL A 151 24.60 -15.91 39.87
C VAL A 151 23.52 -15.68 40.93
N VAL A 152 22.28 -15.40 40.51
CA VAL A 152 21.15 -15.20 41.43
C VAL A 152 20.83 -16.49 42.19
N PHE A 153 20.74 -17.62 41.48
CA PHE A 153 20.50 -18.93 42.08
C PHE A 153 21.62 -19.32 43.04
N ALA A 154 22.89 -19.12 42.68
CA ALA A 154 24.01 -19.40 43.57
C ALA A 154 23.92 -18.57 44.87
N LYS A 155 23.65 -17.26 44.76
CA LYS A 155 23.47 -16.38 45.94
C LYS A 155 22.26 -16.79 46.79
N ALA A 156 21.15 -17.19 46.16
CA ALA A 156 19.96 -17.66 46.87
C ALA A 156 20.23 -18.94 47.67
N ILE A 157 20.95 -19.90 47.07
CA ILE A 157 21.35 -21.15 47.73
C ILE A 157 22.27 -20.88 48.93
N LEU A 158 23.26 -19.98 48.78
CA LEU A 158 24.15 -19.61 49.88
C LEU A 158 23.38 -18.96 51.04
N ARG A 159 22.50 -18.00 50.75
CA ARG A 159 21.64 -17.37 51.77
C ARG A 159 20.71 -18.37 52.46
N TYR A 160 20.18 -19.33 51.72
CA TYR A 160 19.34 -20.39 52.29
C TYR A 160 20.15 -21.29 53.23
N LYS A 161 21.36 -21.69 52.84
CA LYS A 161 22.28 -22.46 53.70
C LYS A 161 22.66 -21.72 54.97
N GLU A 162 22.97 -20.42 54.88
CA GLU A 162 23.28 -19.59 56.05
C GLU A 162 22.11 -19.53 57.04
N LYS A 163 20.88 -19.31 56.56
CA LYS A 163 19.67 -19.31 57.40
C LYS A 163 19.42 -20.66 58.07
N MET A 164 19.60 -21.77 57.35
CA MET A 164 19.45 -23.12 57.90
C MET A 164 20.51 -23.42 58.96
N ASN A 165 21.77 -23.03 58.73
CA ASN A 165 22.86 -23.20 59.69
C ASN A 165 22.63 -22.35 60.94
N ALA A 166 22.14 -21.12 60.80
CA ALA A 166 21.80 -20.26 61.93
C ALA A 166 20.63 -20.82 62.76
N LYS A 167 19.60 -21.35 62.10
CA LYS A 167 18.46 -22.01 62.76
C LYS A 167 18.89 -23.25 63.54
N LYS A 168 19.75 -24.10 62.96
CA LYS A 168 20.30 -25.29 63.64
C LYS A 168 21.08 -24.90 64.91
N ARG A 169 21.97 -23.90 64.82
CA ARG A 169 22.73 -23.39 65.97
C ARG A 169 21.85 -22.74 67.06
N ALA A 170 20.66 -22.25 66.73
CA ALA A 170 19.71 -21.72 67.69
C ALA A 170 18.99 -22.84 68.45
N ILE A 171 18.59 -23.91 67.73
CA ILE A 171 17.99 -25.11 68.33
C ILE A 171 18.98 -25.80 69.26
N ASP A 172 20.22 -26.02 68.80
CA ASP A 172 21.30 -26.62 69.61
C ASP A 172 21.64 -25.78 70.87
N ARG A 173 21.32 -24.47 70.87
CA ARG A 173 21.50 -23.61 72.06
C ARG A 173 20.39 -23.80 73.07
N VAL A 174 19.14 -23.81 72.62
CA VAL A 174 17.96 -24.03 73.48
C VAL A 174 17.98 -25.42 74.12
N GLU A 175 18.41 -26.44 73.38
CA GLU A 175 18.51 -27.81 73.91
C GLU A 175 19.53 -27.91 75.07
N ARG A 176 20.66 -27.20 74.97
CA ARG A 176 21.65 -27.15 76.06
C ARG A 176 21.18 -26.38 77.29
N ASP A 177 20.35 -25.36 77.12
CA ASP A 177 19.79 -24.59 78.23
C ASP A 177 18.73 -25.41 79.01
N GLN A 178 18.07 -26.39 78.37
CA GLN A 178 17.12 -27.29 79.03
C GLN A 178 17.77 -28.43 79.82
N GLU A 179 18.97 -28.87 79.47
CA GLU A 179 19.70 -29.92 80.21
C GLU A 179 20.33 -29.44 81.52
N GLN A 180 20.41 -28.12 81.75
CA GLN A 180 21.02 -27.53 82.95
C GLN A 180 20.01 -27.14 84.04
N GLN A 181 18.73 -27.45 83.87
CA GLN A 181 17.63 -27.09 84.76
C GLN A 181 16.95 -28.33 85.34
#